data_AF-A0A7Z0MNG8-F1
#
_entry.id   AF-A0A7Z0MNG8-F1
#
_cell.length_a   1.000
_cell.length_b   1.000
_cell.length_c   1.000
_cell.angle_alpha   90.00
_cell.angle_beta   90.00
_cell.angle_gamma   90.00
#
_symmetry.space_group_name_H-M   'P 1'
#
loop_
_entity.id
_entity.type
_entity.pdbx_description
1 polymer ?
#
loop_
_entity_poly.entity_id
_entity_poly.type
_entity_poly.pdbx_seq_one_letter_code
_entity_poly.pdbx_strand_id
1 'polypeptide(L)'
;MNPEDLTKDKVNQETSKIAWSELQRFFAQGLAVNVTPDLDLVEVADAFSKDDKVRVEHWMKNQLVHLVTDQQATLWFNNDALMWAVVIKPWGLCRQFKPIFLKKTYKAPGNTHPLGKFSSSYRS
;
A
#
# COMPACT_ATOMS: atom_id res chain seq x y z
N MET A 1 0.20 6.99 -35.09
CA MET A 1 -0.90 6.44 -34.28
C MET A 1 -0.30 5.37 -33.38
N ASN A 2 -0.27 5.59 -32.07
CA ASN A 2 0.39 4.69 -31.12
C ASN A 2 -0.65 3.68 -30.57
N PRO A 3 -0.41 2.36 -30.61
CA PRO A 3 -1.35 1.33 -30.15
C PRO A 3 -1.51 1.23 -28.61
N GLU A 4 -0.98 2.19 -27.86
CA GLU A 4 -0.91 2.18 -26.40
C GLU A 4 -2.06 2.93 -25.70
N ASP A 5 -2.95 3.58 -26.46
CA ASP A 5 -4.14 4.26 -25.89
C ASP A 5 -5.29 3.29 -25.51
N LEU A 6 -5.17 1.99 -25.77
CA LEU A 6 -6.22 1.02 -25.42
C LEU A 6 -6.24 0.59 -23.93
N THR A 7 -5.35 1.11 -23.08
CA THR A 7 -5.11 0.52 -21.74
C THR A 7 -5.57 1.34 -20.54
N LYS A 8 -6.00 2.60 -20.68
CA LYS A 8 -6.50 3.37 -19.53
C LYS A 8 -8.02 3.33 -19.38
N ASP A 9 -8.77 3.50 -20.46
CA ASP A 9 -10.23 3.63 -20.37
C ASP A 9 -10.97 2.31 -20.14
N LYS A 10 -10.40 1.18 -20.58
CA LYS A 10 -10.98 -0.15 -20.32
C LYS A 10 -10.71 -0.63 -18.90
N VAL A 11 -9.53 -0.33 -18.36
CA VAL A 11 -9.16 -0.66 -16.97
C VAL A 11 -9.99 0.15 -15.97
N ASN A 12 -10.42 1.36 -16.35
CA ASN A 12 -11.32 2.20 -15.55
C ASN A 12 -12.73 1.59 -15.34
N GLN A 13 -13.15 0.59 -16.12
CA GLN A 13 -14.47 -0.04 -15.93
C GLN A 13 -14.48 -1.17 -14.88
N GLU A 14 -13.35 -1.81 -14.62
CA GLU A 14 -13.25 -2.92 -13.65
C GLU A 14 -12.50 -2.51 -12.36
N THR A 15 -11.63 -1.50 -12.43
CA THR A 15 -10.94 -0.92 -11.27
C THR A 15 -11.61 0.41 -10.88
N SER A 16 -12.29 0.43 -9.74
CA SER A 16 -12.91 1.65 -9.23
C SER A 16 -12.05 2.28 -8.15
N LYS A 17 -11.94 3.62 -8.17
CA LYS A 17 -11.38 4.35 -7.02
C LYS A 17 -12.41 4.35 -5.91
N ILE A 18 -12.03 3.81 -4.76
CA ILE A 18 -12.92 3.69 -3.61
C ILE A 18 -12.15 4.03 -2.33
N ALA A 19 -12.86 4.53 -1.32
CA ALA A 19 -12.31 4.72 0.01
C ALA A 19 -12.08 3.35 0.66
N TRP A 20 -11.00 3.24 1.45
CA TRP A 20 -10.70 2.02 2.21
C TRP A 20 -11.88 1.57 3.10
N SER A 21 -12.69 2.51 3.60
CA SER A 21 -13.89 2.25 4.39
C SER A 21 -14.88 1.27 3.72
N GLU A 22 -15.03 1.33 2.40
CA GLU A 22 -15.89 0.40 1.64
C GLU A 22 -15.29 -1.02 1.55
N LEU A 23 -13.96 -1.11 1.61
CA LEU A 23 -13.23 -2.37 1.60
C LEU A 23 -13.18 -3.04 2.96
N GLN A 24 -13.49 -2.32 4.05
CA GLN A 24 -13.52 -2.88 5.40
C GLN A 24 -14.43 -4.10 5.52
N ARG A 25 -15.53 -4.16 4.75
CA ARG A 25 -16.42 -5.33 4.75
C ARG A 25 -15.72 -6.61 4.25
N PHE A 26 -14.80 -6.48 3.29
CA PHE A 26 -14.00 -7.61 2.79
C PHE A 26 -12.87 -7.93 3.76
N PHE A 27 -12.27 -6.91 4.37
CA PHE A 27 -11.26 -7.07 5.40
C PHE A 27 -11.81 -7.82 6.62
N ALA A 28 -13.00 -7.47 7.10
CA ALA A 28 -13.67 -8.15 8.20
C ALA A 28 -13.95 -9.64 7.91
N GLN A 29 -14.04 -10.02 6.62
CA GLN A 29 -14.18 -11.40 6.18
C GLN A 29 -12.84 -12.10 5.92
N GLY A 30 -11.70 -11.40 6.05
CA GLY A 30 -10.38 -11.92 5.69
C GLY A 30 -10.13 -12.02 4.18
N LEU A 31 -10.93 -11.31 3.38
CA LEU A 31 -10.95 -11.38 1.91
C LEU A 31 -10.33 -10.13 1.26
N ALA A 32 -9.77 -9.21 2.05
CA ALA A 32 -9.08 -8.02 1.55
C ALA A 32 -7.61 -8.32 1.25
N VAL A 33 -7.23 -8.15 -0.01
CA VAL A 33 -5.87 -8.44 -0.51
C VAL A 33 -5.23 -7.17 -1.02
N ASN A 34 -4.08 -6.82 -0.45
CA ASN A 34 -3.25 -5.74 -0.94
C ASN A 34 -2.31 -6.22 -2.05
N VAL A 35 -2.29 -5.47 -3.15
CA VAL A 35 -1.41 -5.68 -4.29
C VAL A 35 -0.40 -4.54 -4.35
N THR A 36 0.88 -4.89 -4.46
CA THR A 36 1.97 -3.91 -4.65
C THR A 36 1.83 -3.16 -5.98
N PRO A 37 2.37 -1.92 -6.09
CA PRO A 37 2.36 -1.17 -7.34
C PRO A 37 3.22 -1.78 -8.45
N ASP A 38 4.10 -2.72 -8.09
CA ASP A 38 4.95 -3.46 -9.02
C ASP A 38 4.18 -4.53 -9.80
N LEU A 39 2.92 -4.80 -9.42
CA LEU A 39 2.05 -5.80 -10.05
C LEU A 39 0.77 -5.14 -10.61
N ASP A 40 0.25 -5.68 -11.70
CA ASP A 40 -0.98 -5.19 -12.31
C ASP A 40 -2.20 -5.77 -11.57
N LEU A 41 -3.13 -4.89 -11.17
CA LEU A 41 -4.39 -5.28 -10.55
C LEU A 41 -5.20 -6.23 -11.45
N VAL A 42 -5.15 -6.04 -12.77
CA VAL A 42 -5.87 -6.86 -13.75
C VAL A 42 -5.26 -8.26 -13.84
N GLU A 43 -3.93 -8.37 -13.78
CA GLU A 43 -3.25 -9.66 -13.81
C GLU A 43 -3.55 -10.48 -12.54
N VAL A 44 -3.50 -9.81 -11.38
CA VAL A 44 -3.89 -10.45 -10.12
C VAL A 44 -5.36 -10.84 -10.16
N ALA A 45 -6.21 -9.96 -10.68
CA ALA A 45 -7.63 -10.22 -10.82
C ALA A 45 -7.92 -11.48 -11.63
N ASP A 46 -7.27 -11.63 -12.79
CA ASP A 46 -7.40 -12.81 -13.65
C ASP A 46 -6.92 -14.09 -12.95
N ALA A 47 -5.80 -14.04 -12.23
CA ALA A 47 -5.29 -15.18 -11.48
C ALA A 47 -6.21 -15.60 -10.33
N PHE A 48 -6.78 -14.65 -9.58
CA PHE A 48 -7.78 -14.94 -8.54
C PHE A 48 -9.08 -15.47 -9.12
N SER A 49 -9.51 -14.95 -10.28
CA SER A 49 -10.69 -15.43 -11.00
C SER A 49 -10.54 -16.89 -11.46
N LYS A 50 -9.31 -17.27 -11.84
CA LYS A 50 -8.96 -18.63 -12.28
C LYS A 50 -8.55 -19.58 -11.14
N ASP A 51 -8.54 -19.12 -9.88
CA ASP A 51 -7.99 -19.84 -8.72
C ASP A 51 -6.55 -20.35 -8.97
N ASP A 52 -5.71 -19.56 -9.64
CA ASP A 52 -4.33 -19.91 -9.97
C ASP A 52 -3.42 -19.76 -8.74
N LYS A 53 -3.45 -20.78 -7.89
CA LYS A 53 -2.67 -20.84 -6.65
C LYS A 53 -1.18 -20.77 -6.89
N VAL A 54 -0.67 -21.27 -8.01
CA VAL A 54 0.78 -21.29 -8.30
C VAL A 54 1.30 -19.86 -8.47
N ARG A 55 0.59 -19.02 -9.24
CA ARG A 55 0.93 -17.61 -9.39
C ARG A 55 0.75 -16.83 -8.10
N VAL A 56 -0.37 -17.05 -7.41
CA VAL A 56 -0.67 -16.35 -6.15
C VAL A 56 0.38 -16.68 -5.08
N GLU A 57 0.78 -17.94 -4.92
CA GLU A 57 1.86 -18.34 -4.01
C GLU A 57 3.19 -17.70 -4.38
N HIS A 58 3.51 -17.61 -5.67
CA HIS A 58 4.72 -16.93 -6.13
C HIS A 58 4.70 -15.45 -5.72
N TRP A 59 3.58 -14.76 -5.93
CA TRP A 59 3.47 -13.35 -5.52
C TRP A 59 3.50 -13.16 -4.01
N MET A 60 2.88 -14.06 -3.23
CA MET A 60 2.97 -14.03 -1.78
C MET A 60 4.41 -14.22 -1.28
N LYS A 61 5.16 -15.16 -1.87
CA LYS A 61 6.59 -15.38 -1.55
C LYS A 61 7.45 -14.15 -1.85
N ASN A 62 7.14 -13.45 -2.93
CA ASN A 62 7.83 -12.21 -3.31
C ASN A 62 7.27 -10.96 -2.62
N GLN A 63 6.33 -11.11 -1.68
CA GLN A 63 5.66 -9.99 -0.99
C GLN A 63 4.93 -9.01 -1.94
N LEU A 64 4.59 -9.45 -3.15
CA LEU A 64 3.90 -8.65 -4.16
C LEU A 64 2.38 -8.62 -3.94
N VAL A 65 1.84 -9.68 -3.34
CA VAL A 65 0.43 -9.83 -2.97
C VAL A 65 0.39 -10.34 -1.54
N HIS A 66 -0.37 -9.68 -0.68
CA HIS A 66 -0.52 -10.11 0.71
C HIS A 66 -1.88 -9.67 1.26
N LEU A 67 -2.36 -10.36 2.29
CA LEU A 67 -3.54 -9.90 3.01
C LEU A 67 -3.25 -8.55 3.67
N VAL A 68 -4.27 -7.70 3.72
CA VAL A 68 -4.16 -6.46 4.47
C VAL A 68 -4.00 -6.79 5.95
N THR A 69 -3.06 -6.15 6.61
CA THR A 69 -2.84 -6.32 8.06
C THR A 69 -3.66 -5.32 8.85
N ASP A 70 -3.97 -5.61 10.12
CA ASP A 70 -4.69 -4.69 11.00
C ASP A 70 -4.03 -3.30 11.07
N GLN A 71 -2.70 -3.25 11.08
CA GLN A 71 -1.95 -1.99 11.10
C GLN A 71 -2.18 -1.17 9.81
N GLN A 72 -2.11 -1.82 8.65
CA GLN A 72 -2.37 -1.15 7.36
C GLN A 72 -3.82 -0.71 7.26
N ALA A 73 -4.76 -1.58 7.64
CA ALA A 73 -6.18 -1.29 7.66
C ALA A 73 -6.51 -0.07 8.53
N THR A 74 -5.94 -0.02 9.73
CA THR A 74 -6.13 1.10 10.67
C THR A 74 -5.52 2.39 10.13
N LEU A 75 -4.33 2.31 9.54
CA LEU A 75 -3.66 3.46 8.94
C LEU A 75 -4.48 4.04 7.79
N TRP A 76 -4.97 3.21 6.87
CA TRP A 76 -5.76 3.65 5.73
C TRP A 76 -7.12 4.18 6.14
N PHE A 77 -7.73 3.58 7.16
CA PHE A 77 -8.99 4.06 7.72
C PHE A 77 -8.85 5.44 8.36
N ASN A 78 -7.83 5.64 9.22
CA ASN A 78 -7.59 6.91 9.89
C ASN A 78 -7.24 8.05 8.93
N ASN A 79 -6.67 7.74 7.76
CA ASN A 79 -6.28 8.71 6.74
C ASN A 79 -7.33 8.88 5.62
N ASP A 80 -8.48 8.20 5.71
CA ASP A 80 -9.49 8.12 4.65
C ASP A 80 -8.86 7.88 3.26
N ALA A 81 -7.97 6.89 3.22
CA ALA A 81 -7.10 6.68 2.07
C ALA A 81 -7.91 6.20 0.86
N LEU A 82 -7.78 6.92 -0.25
CA LEU A 82 -8.32 6.53 -1.54
C LEU A 82 -7.39 5.51 -2.22
N MET A 83 -7.99 4.43 -2.72
CA MET A 83 -7.26 3.38 -3.39
C MET A 83 -7.99 2.80 -4.58
N TRP A 84 -7.25 2.12 -5.44
CA TRP A 84 -7.83 1.36 -6.53
C TRP A 84 -8.30 0.02 -5.99
N ALA A 85 -9.56 -0.32 -6.24
CA ALA A 85 -10.14 -1.59 -5.82
C ALA A 85 -10.77 -2.34 -6.98
N VAL A 86 -10.65 -3.66 -6.93
CA VAL A 86 -11.31 -4.62 -7.82
C VAL A 86 -11.98 -5.68 -6.96
N VAL A 87 -13.28 -5.89 -7.18
CA VAL A 87 -14.04 -6.90 -6.44
C VAL A 87 -14.22 -8.12 -7.32
N ILE A 88 -13.68 -9.26 -6.91
CA ILE A 88 -13.78 -10.53 -7.61
C ILE A 88 -14.28 -11.54 -6.62
N LYS A 89 -15.58 -11.86 -6.68
CA LYS A 89 -16.21 -12.68 -5.65
C LYS A 89 -15.43 -13.99 -5.44
N PRO A 90 -15.04 -14.31 -4.20
CA PRO A 90 -15.37 -13.61 -2.93
C PRO A 90 -14.43 -12.47 -2.51
N TRP A 91 -13.30 -12.27 -3.17
CA TRP A 91 -12.19 -11.37 -2.82
C TRP A 91 -12.39 -9.88 -3.13
N GLY A 92 -11.80 -9.03 -2.29
CA GLY A 92 -11.64 -7.59 -2.52
C GLY A 92 -10.16 -7.24 -2.68
N LEU A 93 -9.71 -7.06 -3.92
CA LEU A 93 -8.35 -6.68 -4.25
C LEU A 93 -8.22 -5.17 -4.18
N CYS A 94 -7.16 -4.69 -3.54
CA CYS A 94 -6.92 -3.27 -3.38
C CYS A 94 -5.44 -2.92 -3.61
N ARG A 95 -5.20 -1.73 -4.16
CA ARG A 95 -3.86 -1.19 -4.39
C ARG A 95 -3.80 0.24 -3.91
N GLN A 96 -2.91 0.51 -2.96
CA GLN A 96 -2.66 1.86 -2.48
C GLN A 96 -2.24 2.76 -3.63
N PHE A 97 -2.91 3.90 -3.81
CA PHE A 97 -2.41 4.95 -4.68
C PHE A 97 -1.11 5.46 -4.03
N LYS A 98 0.03 5.28 -4.69
CA LYS A 98 1.31 5.75 -4.15
C LYS A 98 1.32 7.27 -4.30
N PRO A 99 1.11 8.10 -3.25
CA PRO A 99 1.66 9.44 -3.32
C PRO A 99 3.17 9.24 -3.44
N ILE A 100 3.80 9.94 -4.38
CA ILE A 100 5.25 9.97 -4.53
C ILE A 100 5.79 10.72 -3.31
N PHE A 101 5.73 10.12 -2.12
CA PHE A 101 6.43 10.63 -0.97
C PHE A 101 7.85 10.12 -1.12
N LEU A 102 8.65 10.93 -1.82
CA LEU A 102 10.10 10.86 -1.85
C LEU A 102 10.58 10.43 -0.47
N LYS A 103 11.43 9.40 -0.44
CA LYS A 103 12.12 8.95 0.77
C LYS A 103 12.96 10.11 1.29
N LYS A 104 12.36 11.02 2.06
CA LYS A 104 13.10 11.97 2.86
C LYS A 104 13.56 11.17 4.06
N THR A 105 14.80 10.71 3.97
CA THR A 105 15.62 10.29 5.09
C THR A 105 15.56 11.36 6.17
N TYR A 106 14.63 11.24 7.10
CA TYR A 106 14.68 11.99 8.36
C TYR A 106 15.71 11.30 9.25
N LYS A 107 16.99 11.54 8.96
CA LYS A 107 18.06 11.45 9.96
C LYS A 107 17.84 12.64 10.90
N ALA A 108 17.36 12.37 12.10
CA ALA A 108 17.07 13.39 13.11
C ALA A 108 18.28 14.30 13.37
N PRO A 109 18.13 15.64 13.43
CA PRO A 109 19.08 16.51 14.12
C PRO A 109 18.76 16.46 15.62
N GLY A 110 19.46 15.60 16.35
CA GLY A 110 19.23 15.38 17.77
C GLY A 110 20.52 15.27 18.54
N ASN A 111 21.33 16.33 18.51
CA ASN A 111 22.34 16.59 19.52
C ASN A 111 21.62 16.76 20.86
N THR A 112 21.88 15.91 21.85
CA THR A 112 21.66 16.19 23.28
C THR A 112 22.23 15.04 24.11
N HIS A 113 23.38 15.28 24.73
CA HIS A 113 23.75 14.77 26.05
C HIS A 113 24.37 15.94 26.86
N PRO A 114 24.21 15.94 28.19
CA PRO A 114 23.58 17.05 28.91
C PRO A 114 24.54 18.13 29.43
N LEU A 115 23.93 19.29 29.72
CA LEU A 115 24.51 20.41 30.48
C LEU A 115 25.22 19.92 31.75
N GLY A 116 26.49 20.27 31.88
CA GLY A 116 27.27 20.02 33.09
C GLY A 116 28.44 20.99 33.23
N LYS A 117 28.21 22.02 34.05
CA LYS A 117 29.20 22.86 34.75
C LYS A 117 29.85 24.01 33.95
N PHE A 118 29.21 25.17 34.08
CA PHE A 118 29.94 26.41 34.34
C PHE A 118 30.90 26.22 35.53
N SER A 119 32.18 26.55 35.37
CA SER A 119 32.97 27.17 36.44
C SER A 119 33.99 28.15 35.86
N SER A 120 33.79 29.39 36.26
CA SER A 120 34.63 30.58 36.16
C SER A 120 36.13 30.36 36.47
N SER A 121 36.97 31.15 35.76
CA SER A 121 38.20 31.82 36.22
C SER A 121 39.32 31.00 36.90
N TYR A 122 40.54 31.05 36.34
CA TYR A 122 41.75 31.67 36.93
C TYR A 122 43.03 31.27 36.16
N ARG A 123 43.80 32.29 35.72
CA ARG A 123 45.27 32.46 35.83
C ARG A 123 46.20 31.34 35.31
N SER A 124 47.09 31.68 34.36
CA SER A 124 48.45 32.15 34.66
C SER A 124 49.14 32.72 33.43
#